data_AF-A0A564XWT4-F1
#
_entry.id   AF-A0A564XWT4-F1
#
_cell.length_a   1.000
_cell.length_b   1.000
_cell.length_c   1.000
_cell.angle_alpha   90.00
_cell.angle_beta   90.00
_cell.angle_gamma   90.00
#
_symmetry.space_group_name_H-M   'P 1'
#
loop_
_entity.id
_entity.type
_entity.pdbx_description
1 polymer ?
#
loop_
_entity_poly.entity_id
_entity_poly.type
_entity_poly.pdbx_seq_one_letter_code
_entity_poly.pdbx_strand_id
1 'polypeptide(L)'
;RERLDIFINTEEGEEVGAHLIVLAAFFPVFRKHLSGNDVVHVRLPRFSLEVVNAAVEYAYGGIDNISLETAVRLYLLAHNLENKGLVDACTKFLCERIEETNVSEVWSAANATKNEVLIAMCAPLVAMNWEMFATSRLFHVNTEIEGMMSLLRCPEMTKQSDVSTVVALLNWRNASSDGTTHTDRTNAFTYMLPLLGIHDTPKLITDLFVLDINIPDEWRRCLARGRKTSKEEPIVSSSMPSTSTGPKRHTSVSQERLAVFGRQSNAIHVWVYNTECSKVDV
;
A
#
# COMPACT_ATOMS: atom_id res chain seq x y z
N ARG A 1 35.99 18.31 -12.92
CA ARG A 1 34.62 18.72 -13.32
C ARG A 1 33.83 17.42 -13.35
N GLU A 2 32.95 17.22 -12.37
CA GLU A 2 32.09 16.03 -12.34
C GLU A 2 31.29 15.99 -13.64
N ARG A 3 31.35 14.86 -14.35
CA ARG A 3 30.71 14.67 -15.66
C ARG A 3 29.28 14.18 -15.44
N LEU A 4 28.47 15.01 -14.79
CA LEU A 4 27.04 14.75 -14.62
C LEU A 4 26.37 14.77 -16.00
N ASP A 5 25.55 13.77 -16.27
CA ASP A 5 24.95 13.49 -17.59
C ASP A 5 23.44 13.22 -17.48
N ILE A 6 22.87 13.30 -16.28
CA ILE A 6 21.44 13.39 -16.03
C ILE A 6 21.11 14.45 -14.98
N PHE A 7 20.02 15.17 -15.21
CA PHE A 7 19.51 16.22 -14.35
C PHE A 7 18.02 16.03 -14.08
N ILE A 8 17.63 16.02 -12.81
CA ILE A 8 16.27 15.75 -12.35
C ILE A 8 15.68 17.03 -11.78
N ASN A 9 14.62 17.53 -12.41
CA ASN A 9 13.87 18.69 -11.94
C ASN A 9 12.80 18.26 -10.93
N THR A 10 12.76 18.91 -9.78
CA THR A 10 11.90 18.58 -8.63
C THR A 10 10.59 19.38 -8.65
N GLU A 11 9.72 19.14 -7.66
CA GLU A 11 8.48 19.91 -7.47
C GLU A 11 8.73 21.41 -7.32
N GLU A 12 9.82 21.79 -6.65
CA GLU A 12 10.23 23.17 -6.41
C GLU A 12 10.86 23.85 -7.65
N GLY A 13 11.08 23.09 -8.73
CA GLY A 13 11.81 23.56 -9.91
C GLY A 13 13.32 23.58 -9.75
N GLU A 14 13.83 23.02 -8.64
CA GLU A 14 15.26 22.83 -8.41
C GLU A 14 15.77 21.63 -9.22
N GLU A 15 17.07 21.60 -9.52
CA GLU A 15 17.68 20.58 -10.36
C GLU A 15 18.74 19.76 -9.60
N VAL A 16 18.57 18.44 -9.58
CA VAL A 16 19.52 17.49 -8.98
C VAL A 16 20.29 16.77 -10.08
N GLY A 17 21.60 17.02 -10.16
CA GLY A 17 22.49 16.37 -11.12
C GLY A 17 23.03 15.03 -10.61
N ALA A 18 23.17 14.04 -11.49
CA ALA A 18 23.74 12.74 -11.16
C ALA A 18 24.46 12.11 -12.38
N HIS A 19 25.03 10.92 -12.17
CA HIS A 19 25.56 10.06 -13.21
C HIS A 19 24.48 9.06 -13.64
N LEU A 20 24.08 9.10 -14.90
CA LEU A 20 23.05 8.27 -15.50
C LEU A 20 23.36 6.79 -15.34
N ILE A 21 24.63 6.41 -15.48
CA ILE A 21 25.07 5.03 -15.30
C ILE A 21 24.81 4.52 -13.87
N VAL A 22 24.99 5.38 -12.86
CA VAL A 22 24.72 5.04 -11.46
C VAL A 22 23.21 4.94 -11.26
N LEU A 23 22.44 5.95 -11.65
CA LEU A 23 20.99 5.92 -11.48
C LEU A 23 20.32 4.76 -12.23
N ALA A 24 20.75 4.43 -13.44
CA ALA A 24 20.20 3.32 -14.23
C ALA A 24 20.51 1.94 -13.64
N ALA A 25 21.58 1.82 -12.83
CA ALA A 25 21.88 0.58 -12.11
C ALA A 25 20.84 0.31 -11.00
N PHE A 26 20.37 1.35 -10.32
CA PHE A 26 19.46 1.25 -9.17
C PHE A 26 17.99 1.48 -9.50
N PHE A 27 17.69 2.32 -10.46
CA PHE A 27 16.34 2.71 -10.88
C PHE A 27 16.14 2.31 -12.36
N PRO A 28 15.51 1.15 -12.61
CA PRO A 28 15.39 0.57 -13.96
C PRO A 28 14.83 1.52 -15.01
N VAL A 29 13.94 2.44 -14.63
CA VAL A 29 13.30 3.43 -15.53
C VAL A 29 14.33 4.30 -16.28
N PHE A 30 15.52 4.54 -15.72
CA PHE A 30 16.53 5.35 -16.39
C PHE A 30 17.35 4.60 -17.45
N ARG A 31 17.33 3.26 -17.48
CA ARG A 31 18.12 2.45 -18.44
C ARG A 31 17.84 2.79 -19.90
N LYS A 32 16.61 3.21 -20.22
CA LYS A 32 16.21 3.63 -21.57
C LYS A 32 17.00 4.83 -22.11
N HIS A 33 17.64 5.61 -21.25
CA HIS A 33 18.41 6.78 -21.66
C HIS A 33 19.91 6.46 -21.90
N LEU A 34 20.38 5.26 -21.58
CA LEU A 34 21.80 4.87 -21.74
C LEU A 34 22.26 4.77 -23.20
N SER A 35 21.33 4.69 -24.15
CA SER A 35 21.66 4.61 -25.58
C SER A 35 21.93 5.98 -26.23
N GLY A 36 21.73 7.07 -25.51
CA GLY A 36 21.97 8.44 -26.00
C GLY A 36 23.36 8.97 -25.63
N ASN A 37 23.85 9.93 -26.42
CA ASN A 37 25.06 10.69 -26.11
C ASN A 37 24.77 12.08 -25.50
N ASP A 38 23.48 12.41 -25.35
CA ASP A 38 23.02 13.72 -24.88
C ASP A 38 22.80 13.71 -23.37
N VAL A 39 22.93 14.89 -22.76
CA VAL A 39 22.55 15.14 -21.37
C VAL A 39 21.05 14.92 -21.21
N VAL A 40 20.67 14.10 -20.23
CA VAL A 40 19.28 13.72 -19.99
C VAL A 40 18.65 14.67 -18.99
N HIS A 41 17.48 15.23 -19.30
CA HIS A 41 16.67 15.98 -18.34
C HIS A 41 15.36 15.25 -18.05
N VAL A 42 15.09 15.00 -16.77
CA VAL A 42 13.87 14.35 -16.30
C VAL A 42 13.14 15.29 -15.35
N ARG A 43 11.80 15.18 -15.31
CA ARG A 43 10.96 15.95 -14.38
C ARG A 43 10.23 14.99 -13.44
N LEU A 44 10.30 15.28 -12.14
CA LEU A 44 9.60 14.57 -11.08
C LEU A 44 8.77 15.59 -10.27
N PRO A 45 7.70 16.17 -10.86
CA PRO A 45 7.02 17.35 -10.33
C PRO A 45 6.18 17.11 -9.06
N ARG A 46 6.15 15.86 -8.55
CA ARG A 46 5.39 15.46 -7.36
C ARG A 46 6.29 15.09 -6.18
N PHE A 47 7.60 15.29 -6.34
CA PHE A 47 8.61 14.89 -5.37
C PHE A 47 9.50 16.10 -5.07
N SER A 48 9.62 16.39 -3.78
CA SER A 48 10.44 17.48 -3.27
C SER A 48 11.93 17.24 -3.50
N LEU A 49 12.70 18.31 -3.42
CA LEU A 49 14.17 18.27 -3.49
C LEU A 49 14.77 17.30 -2.49
N GLU A 50 14.25 17.28 -1.26
CA GLU A 50 14.72 16.35 -0.21
C GLU A 50 14.53 14.88 -0.63
N VAL A 51 13.37 14.53 -1.17
CA VAL A 51 13.07 13.15 -1.57
C VAL A 51 13.90 12.72 -2.78
N VAL A 52 14.09 13.62 -3.75
CA VAL A 52 14.93 13.35 -4.92
C VAL A 52 16.40 13.20 -4.52
N ASN A 53 16.92 14.08 -3.66
CA ASN A 53 18.27 13.94 -3.12
C ASN A 53 18.46 12.62 -2.36
N ALA A 54 17.52 12.25 -1.49
CA ALA A 54 17.56 10.97 -0.78
C ALA A 54 17.63 9.77 -1.75
N ALA A 55 16.87 9.79 -2.85
CA ALA A 55 16.94 8.74 -3.86
C ALA A 55 18.27 8.70 -4.62
N VAL A 56 18.88 9.87 -4.87
CA VAL A 56 20.20 9.97 -5.49
C VAL A 56 21.28 9.46 -4.53
N GLU A 57 21.29 9.92 -3.28
CA GLU A 57 22.24 9.48 -2.23
C GLU A 57 22.18 7.96 -2.01
N TYR A 58 20.98 7.39 -2.00
CA TYR A 58 20.78 5.94 -1.99
C TYR A 58 21.58 5.22 -3.07
N ALA A 59 21.57 5.75 -4.30
CA ALA A 59 22.27 5.14 -5.42
C ALA A 59 23.80 5.25 -5.31
N TYR A 60 24.31 6.22 -4.56
CA TYR A 60 25.76 6.44 -4.37
C TYR A 60 26.37 5.77 -3.15
N GLY A 61 25.56 5.25 -2.21
CA GLY A 61 26.13 4.57 -1.05
C GLY A 61 25.23 4.43 0.17
N GLY A 62 24.05 5.07 0.16
CA GLY A 62 23.08 4.97 1.24
C GLY A 62 22.43 6.31 1.56
N ILE A 63 21.38 6.26 2.38
CA ILE A 63 20.70 7.45 2.89
C ILE A 63 20.82 7.45 4.40
N ASP A 64 21.12 8.62 4.97
CA ASP A 64 21.26 8.81 6.39
C ASP A 64 20.10 9.66 6.94
N ASN A 65 19.51 9.21 8.05
CA ASN A 65 18.59 9.95 8.90
C ASN A 65 17.37 10.55 8.18
N ILE A 66 16.62 9.73 7.44
CA ILE A 66 15.36 10.17 6.82
C ILE A 66 14.23 10.31 7.85
N SER A 67 13.42 11.35 7.68
CA SER A 67 12.15 11.49 8.41
C SER A 67 11.13 10.46 7.93
N LEU A 68 10.06 10.23 8.71
CA LEU A 68 8.99 9.32 8.30
C LEU A 68 8.21 9.84 7.10
N GLU A 69 7.97 11.15 7.03
CA GLU A 69 7.33 11.80 5.88
C GLU A 69 8.18 11.60 4.61
N THR A 70 9.48 11.87 4.70
CA THR A 70 10.44 11.64 3.62
C THR A 70 10.46 10.16 3.23
N ALA A 71 10.38 9.23 4.18
CA ALA A 71 10.33 7.80 3.91
C ALA A 71 9.07 7.36 3.13
N VAL A 72 7.89 7.90 3.45
CA VAL A 72 6.65 7.63 2.70
C VAL A 72 6.75 8.15 1.26
N ARG A 73 7.30 9.35 1.07
CA ARG A 73 7.48 9.94 -0.27
C ARG A 73 8.55 9.21 -1.07
N LEU A 74 9.65 8.82 -0.43
CA LEU A 74 10.71 8.02 -1.03
C LEU A 74 10.21 6.62 -1.42
N TYR A 75 9.37 6.00 -0.60
CA TYR A 75 8.68 4.75 -0.93
C TYR A 75 7.88 4.87 -2.25
N LEU A 76 7.07 5.92 -2.38
CA LEU A 76 6.29 6.18 -3.59
C LEU A 76 7.18 6.47 -4.80
N LEU A 77 8.27 7.22 -4.61
CA LEU A 77 9.24 7.50 -5.65
C LEU A 77 9.91 6.21 -6.13
N ALA A 78 10.38 5.38 -5.20
CA ALA A 78 11.02 4.10 -5.48
C ALA A 78 10.09 3.15 -6.26
N HIS A 79 8.80 3.11 -5.88
CA HIS A 79 7.79 2.36 -6.61
C HIS A 79 7.64 2.86 -8.05
N ASN A 80 7.50 4.18 -8.25
CA ASN A 80 7.37 4.78 -9.57
C ASN A 80 8.61 4.62 -10.45
N LEU A 81 9.79 4.52 -9.84
CA LEU A 81 11.07 4.31 -10.52
C LEU A 81 11.47 2.83 -10.63
N GLU A 82 10.57 1.91 -10.26
CA GLU A 82 10.74 0.46 -10.33
C GLU A 82 11.92 -0.09 -9.52
N ASN A 83 12.30 0.60 -8.43
CA ASN A 83 13.36 0.14 -7.54
C ASN A 83 12.78 -0.69 -6.39
N LYS A 84 12.69 -2.00 -6.63
CA LYS A 84 12.18 -2.97 -5.66
C LYS A 84 12.97 -3.00 -4.34
N GLY A 85 14.30 -2.94 -4.40
CA GLY A 85 15.14 -2.99 -3.20
C GLY A 85 14.84 -1.83 -2.24
N LEU A 86 14.71 -0.61 -2.78
CA LEU A 86 14.35 0.56 -2.00
C LEU A 86 12.89 0.51 -1.53
N VAL A 87 11.96 -0.01 -2.34
CA VAL A 87 10.57 -0.27 -1.92
C VAL A 87 10.51 -1.21 -0.71
N ASP A 88 11.24 -2.32 -0.75
CA ASP A 88 11.28 -3.31 0.34
C ASP A 88 11.90 -2.72 1.61
N ALA A 89 12.97 -1.95 1.44
CA ALA A 89 13.65 -1.27 2.53
C ALA A 89 12.72 -0.25 3.21
N CYS A 90 12.06 0.62 2.43
CA CYS A 90 11.12 1.60 2.96
C CYS A 90 9.90 0.92 3.59
N THR A 91 9.40 -0.16 2.99
CA THR A 91 8.30 -0.96 3.55
C THR A 91 8.65 -1.43 4.96
N LYS A 92 9.82 -2.06 5.13
CA LYS A 92 10.28 -2.52 6.45
C LYS A 92 10.41 -1.36 7.45
N PHE A 93 11.01 -0.25 7.03
CA PHE A 93 11.19 0.93 7.87
C PHE A 93 9.86 1.48 8.37
N LEU A 94 8.87 1.59 7.48
CA LEU A 94 7.53 2.09 7.78
C LEU A 94 6.78 1.12 8.70
N CYS A 95 6.79 -0.19 8.43
CA CYS A 95 6.13 -1.21 9.27
C CYS A 95 6.52 -1.11 10.76
N GLU A 96 7.77 -0.78 11.06
CA GLU A 96 8.28 -0.65 12.42
C GLU A 96 7.82 0.64 13.14
N ARG A 97 7.21 1.59 12.41
CA ARG A 97 6.95 2.98 12.87
C ARG A 97 5.54 3.48 12.54
N ILE A 98 4.61 2.60 12.17
CA ILE A 98 3.21 2.99 11.98
C ILE A 98 2.61 3.33 13.36
N GLU A 99 2.03 4.52 13.46
CA GLU A 99 1.36 5.04 14.64
C GLU A 99 0.15 5.90 14.24
N GLU A 100 -0.69 6.29 15.20
CA GLU A 100 -1.94 7.01 14.94
C GLU A 100 -1.76 8.31 14.14
N THR A 101 -0.65 9.02 14.37
CA THR A 101 -0.33 10.31 13.74
C THR A 101 0.00 10.18 12.24
N ASN A 102 0.46 9.01 11.80
CA ASN A 102 0.98 8.81 10.44
C ASN A 102 0.24 7.75 9.63
N VAL A 103 -0.60 6.92 10.26
CA VAL A 103 -1.24 5.76 9.62
C VAL A 103 -2.08 6.15 8.40
N SER A 104 -2.68 7.34 8.38
CA SER A 104 -3.47 7.83 7.22
C SER A 104 -2.63 7.97 5.96
N GLU A 105 -1.40 8.49 6.09
CA GLU A 105 -0.48 8.67 4.97
C GLU A 105 0.09 7.35 4.50
N VAL A 106 0.53 6.50 5.44
CA VAL A 106 1.06 5.17 5.13
C VAL A 106 -0.01 4.30 4.48
N TRP A 107 -1.26 4.33 4.99
CA TRP A 107 -2.40 3.63 4.39
C TRP A 107 -2.64 4.08 2.95
N SER A 108 -2.66 5.38 2.71
CA SER A 108 -2.87 5.94 1.37
C SER A 108 -1.76 5.50 0.40
N ALA A 109 -0.49 5.55 0.83
CA ALA A 109 0.63 5.12 0.02
C ALA A 109 0.61 3.61 -0.26
N ALA A 110 0.27 2.81 0.75
CA ALA A 110 0.15 1.36 0.65
C ALA A 110 -0.93 0.94 -0.35
N ASN A 111 -2.09 1.60 -0.32
CA ASN A 111 -3.17 1.35 -1.26
C ASN A 111 -2.82 1.79 -2.69
N ALA A 112 -2.24 2.98 -2.86
CA ALA A 112 -1.83 3.49 -4.18
C ALA A 112 -0.82 2.58 -4.91
N THR A 113 -0.04 1.81 -4.14
CA THR A 113 0.98 0.87 -4.63
C THR A 113 0.57 -0.59 -4.51
N LYS A 114 -0.65 -0.87 -4.00
CA LYS A 114 -1.18 -2.20 -3.71
C LYS A 114 -0.24 -3.08 -2.87
N ASN A 115 0.47 -2.47 -1.93
CA ASN A 115 1.39 -3.18 -1.05
C ASN A 115 0.63 -3.82 0.11
N GLU A 116 0.33 -5.11 -0.05
CA GLU A 116 -0.44 -5.89 0.92
C GLU A 116 0.18 -5.95 2.31
N VAL A 117 1.52 -5.89 2.41
CA VAL A 117 2.23 -5.92 3.70
C VAL A 117 1.93 -4.64 4.48
N LEU A 118 2.12 -3.46 3.87
CA LEU A 118 1.81 -2.19 4.54
C LEU A 118 0.32 -2.05 4.82
N ILE A 119 -0.54 -2.46 3.89
CA ILE A 119 -2.00 -2.47 4.09
C ILE A 119 -2.35 -3.28 5.35
N ALA A 120 -1.84 -4.50 5.47
CA ALA A 120 -2.12 -5.38 6.60
C ALA A 120 -1.59 -4.78 7.92
N MET A 121 -0.42 -4.14 7.90
CA MET A 121 0.16 -3.51 9.09
C MET A 121 -0.60 -2.26 9.54
N CYS A 122 -1.18 -1.50 8.62
CA CYS A 122 -1.98 -0.32 8.95
C CYS A 122 -3.41 -0.67 9.41
N ALA A 123 -3.98 -1.78 8.95
CA ALA A 123 -5.39 -2.13 9.15
C ALA A 123 -5.87 -2.09 10.62
N PRO A 124 -5.14 -2.62 11.62
CA PRO A 124 -5.57 -2.57 13.01
C PRO A 124 -5.74 -1.14 13.53
N LEU A 125 -4.80 -0.24 13.22
CA LEU A 125 -4.86 1.16 13.67
C LEU A 125 -5.97 1.94 12.96
N VAL A 126 -6.22 1.66 11.68
CA VAL A 126 -7.37 2.22 10.95
C VAL A 126 -8.69 1.74 11.58
N ALA A 127 -8.80 0.45 11.91
CA ALA A 127 -9.98 -0.12 12.55
C ALA A 127 -10.20 0.40 13.99
N MET A 128 -9.14 0.65 14.76
CA MET A 128 -9.23 1.25 16.09
C MET A 128 -9.69 2.71 16.04
N ASN A 129 -9.33 3.43 14.97
CA ASN A 129 -9.70 4.83 14.73
C ASN A 129 -10.86 4.98 13.73
N TRP A 130 -11.72 3.97 13.65
CA TRP A 130 -12.69 3.81 12.56
C TRP A 130 -13.59 5.02 12.33
N GLU A 131 -14.09 5.67 13.38
CA GLU A 131 -14.99 6.84 13.25
C GLU A 131 -14.37 7.98 12.43
N MET A 132 -13.07 8.20 12.59
CA MET A 132 -12.32 9.20 11.82
C MET A 132 -12.19 8.78 10.35
N PHE A 133 -11.87 7.51 10.10
CA PHE A 133 -11.65 7.00 8.74
C PHE A 133 -12.95 6.80 7.95
N ALA A 134 -14.01 6.30 8.60
CA ALA A 134 -15.33 6.04 8.02
C ALA A 134 -16.02 7.31 7.47
N THR A 135 -15.61 8.49 7.94
CA THR A 135 -16.12 9.79 7.50
C THR A 135 -15.14 10.53 6.59
N SER A 136 -13.90 10.05 6.48
CA SER A 136 -12.83 10.71 5.73
C SER A 136 -12.97 10.49 4.22
N ARG A 137 -13.19 11.58 3.48
CA ARG A 137 -13.19 11.55 2.01
C ARG A 137 -11.85 11.06 1.44
N LEU A 138 -10.72 11.44 2.04
CA LEU A 138 -9.41 11.02 1.58
C LEU A 138 -9.24 9.50 1.71
N PHE A 139 -9.69 8.93 2.83
CA PHE A 139 -9.72 7.47 3.02
C PHE A 139 -10.57 6.80 1.93
N HIS A 140 -11.76 7.31 1.66
CA HIS A 140 -12.65 6.75 0.64
C HIS A 140 -12.07 6.81 -0.78
N VAL A 141 -11.39 7.91 -1.14
CA VAL A 141 -10.76 8.04 -2.46
C VAL A 141 -9.58 7.08 -2.59
N ASN A 142 -8.69 7.08 -1.60
CA ASN A 142 -7.38 6.41 -1.69
C ASN A 142 -7.41 4.91 -1.35
N THR A 143 -8.49 4.39 -0.77
CA THR A 143 -8.56 2.96 -0.41
C THR A 143 -8.95 2.12 -1.62
N GLU A 144 -8.11 1.15 -1.95
CA GLU A 144 -8.38 0.16 -2.99
C GLU A 144 -9.20 -1.02 -2.48
N ILE A 145 -9.70 -1.85 -3.39
CA ILE A 145 -10.55 -3.01 -3.04
C ILE A 145 -9.80 -3.96 -2.10
N GLU A 146 -8.51 -4.22 -2.38
CA GLU A 146 -7.62 -5.06 -1.60
C GLU A 146 -7.41 -4.48 -0.19
N GLY A 147 -7.25 -3.16 -0.09
CA GLY A 147 -7.16 -2.45 1.18
C GLY A 147 -8.41 -2.58 2.02
N MET A 148 -9.56 -2.31 1.41
CA MET A 148 -10.86 -2.44 2.09
C MET A 148 -11.11 -3.88 2.54
N MET A 149 -10.81 -4.88 1.70
CA MET A 149 -10.92 -6.29 2.09
C MET A 149 -10.00 -6.65 3.25
N SER A 150 -8.76 -6.16 3.25
CA SER A 150 -7.82 -6.40 4.34
C SER A 150 -8.31 -5.78 5.65
N LEU A 151 -8.83 -4.55 5.58
CA LEU A 151 -9.42 -3.87 6.74
C LEU A 151 -10.61 -4.66 7.30
N LEU A 152 -11.54 -5.10 6.45
CA LEU A 152 -12.71 -5.87 6.89
C LEU A 152 -12.35 -7.25 7.49
N ARG A 153 -11.19 -7.82 7.14
CA ARG A 153 -10.67 -9.04 7.78
C ARG A 153 -10.03 -8.77 9.15
N CYS A 154 -9.77 -7.51 9.48
CA CYS A 154 -9.15 -7.15 10.75
C CYS A 154 -10.11 -7.49 11.91
N PRO A 155 -9.69 -8.27 12.92
CA PRO A 155 -10.56 -8.63 14.04
C PRO A 155 -11.16 -7.42 14.76
N GLU A 156 -10.43 -6.31 14.82
CA GLU A 156 -10.86 -5.04 15.40
C GLU A 156 -12.12 -4.47 14.73
N MET A 157 -12.38 -4.78 13.46
CA MET A 157 -13.59 -4.34 12.76
C MET A 157 -14.87 -4.98 13.32
N THR A 158 -14.78 -6.15 13.98
CA THR A 158 -15.94 -6.80 14.62
C THR A 158 -16.53 -5.99 15.78
N LYS A 159 -15.76 -5.02 16.30
CA LYS A 159 -16.20 -4.11 17.37
C LYS A 159 -16.97 -2.90 16.81
N GLN A 160 -16.90 -2.67 15.50
CA GLN A 160 -17.53 -1.54 14.84
C GLN A 160 -19.00 -1.82 14.54
N SER A 161 -19.81 -0.76 14.51
CA SER A 161 -21.23 -0.88 14.16
C SER A 161 -21.41 -1.29 12.69
N ASP A 162 -22.20 -2.33 12.45
CA ASP A 162 -22.60 -2.76 11.09
C ASP A 162 -23.12 -1.61 10.24
N VAL A 163 -23.91 -0.71 10.85
CA VAL A 163 -24.46 0.49 10.19
C VAL A 163 -23.34 1.42 9.76
N SER A 164 -22.40 1.74 10.66
CA SER A 164 -21.25 2.61 10.36
C SER A 164 -20.39 2.02 9.25
N THR A 165 -20.12 0.71 9.31
CA THR A 165 -19.31 0.03 8.31
C THR A 165 -19.98 0.03 6.93
N VAL A 166 -21.28 -0.25 6.84
CA VAL A 166 -22.00 -0.21 5.57
C VAL A 166 -22.08 1.21 4.99
N VAL A 167 -22.29 2.23 5.83
CA VAL A 167 -22.26 3.63 5.40
C VAL A 167 -20.89 4.02 4.83
N ALA A 168 -19.81 3.65 5.50
CA ALA A 168 -18.46 3.91 4.99
C ALA A 168 -18.20 3.20 3.65
N LEU A 169 -18.68 1.95 3.49
CA LEU A 169 -18.59 1.23 2.22
C LEU A 169 -19.38 1.92 1.10
N LEU A 170 -20.57 2.47 1.39
CA LEU A 170 -21.33 3.26 0.42
C LEU A 170 -20.57 4.53 0.03
N ASN A 171 -20.01 5.24 1.01
CA ASN A 171 -19.21 6.44 0.76
C ASN A 171 -17.95 6.12 -0.04
N TRP A 172 -17.27 5.03 0.29
CA TRP A 172 -16.12 4.50 -0.44
C TRP A 172 -16.47 4.16 -1.89
N ARG A 173 -17.58 3.44 -2.13
CA ARG A 173 -18.08 3.18 -3.49
C ARG A 173 -18.32 4.48 -4.26
N ASN A 174 -18.99 5.44 -3.65
CA ASN A 174 -19.42 6.69 -4.28
C ASN A 174 -18.27 7.71 -4.43
N ALA A 175 -17.15 7.55 -3.71
CA ALA A 175 -15.98 8.43 -3.81
C ALA A 175 -15.14 8.20 -5.08
N SER A 176 -15.41 7.13 -5.82
CA SER A 176 -14.74 6.85 -7.08
C SER A 176 -14.97 7.96 -8.11
N SER A 177 -13.91 8.37 -8.81
CA SER A 177 -13.96 9.41 -9.83
C SER A 177 -14.38 8.92 -11.22
N ASP A 178 -14.36 7.61 -11.47
CA ASP A 178 -14.62 7.02 -12.78
C ASP A 178 -15.62 5.85 -12.70
N GLY A 179 -16.38 5.66 -13.79
CA GLY A 179 -17.46 4.67 -13.83
C GLY A 179 -16.98 3.22 -13.70
N THR A 180 -15.74 2.92 -14.11
CA THR A 180 -15.16 1.58 -14.02
C THR A 180 -14.86 1.24 -12.58
N THR A 181 -14.09 2.07 -11.88
CA THR A 181 -13.75 1.89 -10.47
C THR A 181 -15.02 1.87 -9.61
N HIS A 182 -16.01 2.72 -9.88
CA HIS A 182 -17.31 2.67 -9.18
C HIS A 182 -18.01 1.31 -9.37
N THR A 183 -17.99 0.76 -10.59
CA THR A 183 -18.56 -0.57 -10.90
C THR A 183 -17.81 -1.68 -10.19
N ASP A 184 -16.48 -1.63 -10.20
CA ASP A 184 -15.64 -2.62 -9.52
C ASP A 184 -15.86 -2.61 -8.01
N ARG A 185 -15.90 -1.42 -7.38
CA ARG A 185 -16.26 -1.27 -5.96
C ARG A 185 -17.68 -1.77 -5.66
N THR A 186 -18.63 -1.55 -6.59
CA THR A 186 -20.01 -2.07 -6.46
C THR A 186 -20.01 -3.59 -6.45
N ASN A 187 -19.27 -4.22 -7.36
CA ASN A 187 -19.20 -5.68 -7.49
C ASN A 187 -18.44 -6.33 -6.33
N ALA A 188 -17.39 -5.66 -5.84
CA ALA A 188 -16.56 -6.11 -4.73
C ALA A 188 -17.36 -6.35 -3.43
N PHE A 189 -18.47 -5.63 -3.24
CA PHE A 189 -19.34 -5.80 -2.07
C PHE A 189 -19.81 -7.24 -1.86
N THR A 190 -20.03 -8.00 -2.94
CA THR A 190 -20.42 -9.42 -2.84
C THR A 190 -19.38 -10.25 -2.09
N TYR A 191 -18.09 -9.95 -2.28
CA TYR A 191 -16.98 -10.62 -1.62
C TYR A 191 -16.67 -10.05 -0.24
N MET A 192 -17.02 -8.79 0.00
CA MET A 192 -16.86 -8.13 1.30
C MET A 192 -17.96 -8.50 2.29
N LEU A 193 -19.17 -8.82 1.82
CA LEU A 193 -20.32 -9.11 2.67
C LEU A 193 -20.05 -10.21 3.71
N PRO A 194 -19.41 -11.36 3.38
CA PRO A 194 -19.06 -12.37 4.38
C PRO A 194 -18.06 -11.87 5.44
N LEU A 195 -17.23 -10.88 5.10
CA LEU A 195 -16.20 -10.33 5.99
C LEU A 195 -16.80 -9.38 7.03
N LEU A 196 -17.95 -8.79 6.75
CA LEU A 196 -18.62 -7.84 7.66
C LEU A 196 -19.13 -8.52 8.94
N GLY A 197 -19.30 -9.85 8.94
CA GLY A 197 -19.76 -10.57 10.13
C GLY A 197 -21.17 -10.17 10.60
N ILE A 198 -22.00 -9.60 9.71
CA ILE A 198 -23.33 -9.07 10.05
C ILE A 198 -24.17 -10.15 10.73
N HIS A 199 -24.44 -9.95 12.02
CA HIS A 199 -25.17 -10.92 12.83
C HIS A 199 -26.69 -10.86 12.62
N ASP A 200 -27.25 -9.67 12.37
CA ASP A 200 -28.69 -9.45 12.18
C ASP A 200 -28.95 -8.54 10.97
N THR A 201 -28.98 -9.17 9.78
CA THR A 201 -29.23 -8.46 8.52
C THR A 201 -30.59 -7.73 8.48
N PRO A 202 -31.72 -8.31 8.95
CA PRO A 202 -32.99 -7.59 9.04
C PRO A 202 -32.92 -6.31 9.90
N LYS A 203 -32.27 -6.37 11.06
CA LYS A 203 -32.09 -5.19 11.90
C LYS A 203 -31.24 -4.13 11.20
N LEU A 204 -30.11 -4.53 10.61
CA LEU A 204 -29.26 -3.61 9.83
C LEU A 204 -30.04 -2.90 8.72
N ILE A 205 -30.85 -3.62 7.94
CA ILE A 205 -31.68 -3.01 6.88
C ILE A 205 -32.67 -2.00 7.47
N THR A 206 -33.28 -2.34 8.61
CA THR A 206 -34.22 -1.45 9.30
C THR A 206 -33.51 -0.19 9.79
N ASP A 207 -32.35 -0.33 10.44
CA ASP A 207 -31.56 0.79 10.95
C ASP A 207 -31.11 1.72 9.81
N LEU A 208 -30.64 1.16 8.69
CA LEU A 208 -30.28 1.92 7.50
C LEU A 208 -31.48 2.67 6.89
N PHE A 209 -32.67 2.05 6.88
CA PHE A 209 -33.90 2.67 6.42
C PHE A 209 -34.36 3.83 7.32
N VAL A 210 -34.27 3.66 8.66
CA VAL A 210 -34.59 4.73 9.62
C VAL A 210 -33.67 5.94 9.43
N LEU A 211 -32.42 5.71 9.03
CA LEU A 211 -31.43 6.74 8.74
C LEU A 211 -31.54 7.34 7.33
N ASP A 212 -32.58 6.97 6.55
CA ASP A 212 -32.80 7.40 5.17
C ASP A 212 -31.61 7.11 4.22
N ILE A 213 -30.88 6.02 4.50
CA ILE A 213 -29.73 5.60 3.69
C ILE A 213 -30.21 4.71 2.55
N ASN A 214 -30.05 5.19 1.31
CA ASN A 214 -30.39 4.41 0.14
C ASN A 214 -29.31 3.36 -0.18
N ILE A 215 -29.65 2.08 -0.01
CA ILE A 215 -28.82 0.95 -0.39
C ILE A 215 -29.02 0.65 -1.89
N PRO A 216 -27.97 0.52 -2.71
CA PRO A 216 -28.08 0.10 -4.11
C PRO A 216 -28.78 -1.26 -4.28
N ASP A 217 -29.53 -1.43 -5.37
CA ASP A 217 -30.28 -2.67 -5.63
C ASP A 217 -29.39 -3.92 -5.64
N GLU A 218 -28.18 -3.81 -6.18
CA GLU A 218 -27.17 -4.87 -6.18
C GLU A 218 -26.84 -5.33 -4.76
N TRP A 219 -26.67 -4.38 -3.84
CA TRP A 219 -26.30 -4.65 -2.45
C TRP A 219 -27.48 -5.20 -1.67
N ARG A 220 -28.70 -4.68 -1.90
CA ARG A 220 -29.93 -5.26 -1.33
C ARG A 220 -30.10 -6.72 -1.74
N ARG A 221 -29.83 -7.07 -3.00
CA ARG A 221 -29.84 -8.46 -3.48
C ARG A 221 -28.78 -9.31 -2.78
N CYS A 222 -27.59 -8.78 -2.52
CA CYS A 222 -26.54 -9.49 -1.79
C CYS A 222 -26.92 -9.75 -0.33
N LEU A 223 -27.41 -8.72 0.37
CA LEU A 223 -27.91 -8.84 1.75
C LEU A 223 -29.07 -9.85 1.86
N ALA A 224 -30.00 -9.81 0.90
CA ALA A 224 -31.12 -10.77 0.86
C ALA A 224 -30.67 -12.22 0.58
N ARG A 225 -29.58 -12.42 -0.19
CA ARG A 225 -29.01 -13.75 -0.46
C ARG A 225 -28.24 -14.30 0.75
N GLY A 226 -27.45 -13.48 1.45
CA GLY A 226 -26.75 -13.89 2.67
C GLY A 226 -27.68 -14.42 3.77
N ARG A 227 -28.94 -13.95 3.78
CA ARG A 227 -30.02 -14.45 4.65
C ARG A 227 -30.43 -15.91 4.38
N LYS A 228 -30.25 -16.41 3.16
CA LYS A 228 -30.65 -17.78 2.79
C LYS A 228 -29.62 -18.82 3.22
N THR A 229 -28.33 -18.52 3.04
CA THR A 229 -27.23 -19.42 3.41
C THR A 229 -27.08 -19.61 4.92
N SER A 230 -27.34 -18.57 5.71
CA SER A 230 -27.31 -18.62 7.19
C SER A 230 -28.49 -19.39 7.82
N LYS A 231 -29.57 -19.63 7.06
CA LYS A 231 -30.71 -20.46 7.49
C LYS A 231 -30.57 -21.94 7.12
N GLU A 232 -29.60 -22.29 6.29
CA GLU A 232 -29.47 -23.63 5.69
C GLU A 232 -28.28 -24.45 6.20
N GLU A 233 -27.49 -24.00 7.18
CA GLU A 233 -26.42 -24.84 7.76
C GLU A 233 -27.01 -26.09 8.45
N PRO A 234 -26.78 -27.31 7.92
CA PRO A 234 -27.10 -28.54 8.62
C PRO A 234 -25.96 -28.87 9.58
N ILE A 235 -26.31 -29.26 10.80
CA ILE A 235 -25.37 -29.85 11.77
C ILE A 235 -24.79 -31.12 11.15
N VAL A 236 -23.52 -31.09 10.72
CA VAL A 236 -22.79 -32.30 10.36
C VAL A 236 -21.48 -32.40 11.12
N SER A 237 -21.45 -33.51 11.85
CA SER A 237 -20.42 -34.12 12.68
C SER A 237 -19.00 -34.04 12.15
N SER A 238 -18.07 -33.86 13.09
CA SER A 238 -16.63 -33.88 12.87
C SER A 238 -16.13 -35.21 12.32
N SER A 239 -15.20 -35.15 11.38
CA SER A 239 -14.27 -36.23 11.04
C SER A 239 -13.05 -35.63 10.34
N MET A 240 -11.89 -35.72 10.99
CA MET A 240 -10.55 -35.47 10.41
C MET A 240 -10.15 -36.65 9.52
N PRO A 241 -9.31 -36.42 8.48
CA PRO A 241 -7.97 -37.02 8.55
C PRO A 241 -6.81 -36.16 7.99
N SER A 242 -5.61 -36.70 8.22
CA SER A 242 -4.27 -36.11 8.25
C SER A 242 -3.51 -35.93 6.92
N THR A 243 -2.53 -35.01 6.96
CA THR A 243 -1.27 -34.80 6.19
C THR A 243 -0.93 -35.60 4.91
N SER A 244 -0.43 -34.89 3.90
CA SER A 244 0.57 -35.38 2.95
C SER A 244 1.39 -34.25 2.27
N THR A 245 2.62 -34.61 1.92
CA THR A 245 3.86 -33.90 1.58
C THR A 245 3.84 -33.08 0.29
N GLY A 246 4.60 -31.96 0.26
CA GLY A 246 4.71 -31.05 -0.89
C GLY A 246 5.70 -31.44 -1.98
N PRO A 247 5.93 -30.57 -2.98
CA PRO A 247 7.13 -30.61 -3.80
C PRO A 247 7.96 -29.31 -3.69
N LYS A 248 9.28 -29.53 -3.74
CA LYS A 248 10.35 -28.53 -3.81
C LYS A 248 10.14 -27.58 -5.00
N ARG A 249 10.26 -26.27 -4.76
CA ARG A 249 10.45 -25.27 -5.82
C ARG A 249 11.91 -24.83 -5.83
N HIS A 250 12.55 -25.05 -6.99
CA HIS A 250 13.81 -24.45 -7.36
C HIS A 250 13.69 -22.93 -7.29
N THR A 251 14.51 -22.29 -6.47
CA THR A 251 14.73 -20.85 -6.48
C THR A 251 15.81 -20.53 -7.50
N SER A 252 15.40 -19.92 -8.62
CA SER A 252 16.33 -19.15 -9.46
C SER A 252 16.78 -17.93 -8.66
N VAL A 253 18.07 -17.82 -8.40
CA VAL A 253 18.68 -16.69 -7.70
C VAL A 253 18.57 -15.46 -8.59
N SER A 254 17.68 -14.52 -8.24
CA SER A 254 17.64 -13.19 -8.82
C SER A 254 18.84 -12.38 -8.30
N GLN A 255 19.59 -11.75 -9.21
CA GLN A 255 20.74 -10.89 -8.93
C GLN A 255 20.34 -9.52 -8.35
N GLU A 256 19.36 -9.47 -7.46
CA GLU A 256 18.84 -8.23 -6.87
C GLU A 256 19.78 -7.76 -5.74
N ARG A 257 20.22 -6.49 -5.80
CA ARG A 257 20.95 -5.83 -4.70
C ARG A 257 20.00 -5.62 -3.52
N LEU A 258 20.43 -5.99 -2.32
CA LEU A 258 19.63 -5.89 -1.10
C LEU A 258 19.80 -4.50 -0.47
N ALA A 259 18.72 -3.80 -0.18
CA ALA A 259 18.74 -2.58 0.61
C ALA A 259 18.17 -2.83 2.01
N VAL A 260 18.90 -2.41 3.05
CA VAL A 260 18.51 -2.65 4.45
C VAL A 260 18.65 -1.37 5.25
N PHE A 261 17.55 -0.92 5.88
CA PHE A 261 17.60 0.09 6.92
C PHE A 261 18.15 -0.50 8.22
N GLY A 262 19.12 0.17 8.84
CA GLY A 262 19.71 -0.19 10.13
C GLY A 262 20.00 1.05 10.99
N ARG A 263 20.14 0.87 12.30
CA ARG A 263 20.43 1.96 13.24
C ARG A 263 21.92 1.97 13.59
N GLN A 264 22.59 3.10 13.41
CA GLN A 264 23.96 3.32 13.90
C GLN A 264 24.00 4.67 14.61
N SER A 265 24.48 4.69 15.86
CA SER A 265 24.71 5.93 16.63
C SER A 265 23.51 6.91 16.64
N ASN A 266 22.30 6.39 16.87
CA ASN A 266 21.01 7.11 16.84
C ASN A 266 20.53 7.63 15.47
N ALA A 267 21.31 7.49 14.41
CA ALA A 267 20.87 7.74 13.03
C ALA A 267 20.38 6.43 12.38
N ILE A 268 19.47 6.57 11.41
CA ILE A 268 18.97 5.46 10.60
C ILE A 268 19.68 5.51 9.25
N HIS A 269 20.36 4.42 8.88
CA HIS A 269 21.14 4.30 7.65
C HIS A 269 20.50 3.27 6.71
N VAL A 270 20.47 3.54 5.40
CA VAL A 270 20.20 2.53 4.38
C VAL A 270 21.50 1.99 3.80
N TRP A 271 21.74 0.70 3.96
CA TRP A 271 22.90 0.04 3.35
C TRP A 271 22.47 -0.70 2.10
N VAL A 272 23.21 -0.51 1.01
CA VAL A 272 23.09 -1.32 -0.20
C VAL A 272 24.16 -2.42 -0.15
N TYR A 273 23.72 -3.66 -0.18
CA TYR A 273 24.57 -4.83 -0.27
C TYR A 273 24.47 -5.47 -1.66
N ASN A 274 25.58 -6.02 -2.13
CA ASN A 274 25.53 -6.99 -3.22
C ASN A 274 24.88 -8.31 -2.75
N THR A 275 24.69 -9.25 -3.67
CA THR A 275 24.13 -10.59 -3.37
C THR A 275 24.97 -11.41 -2.38
N GLU A 276 26.18 -10.97 -2.05
CA GLU A 276 27.10 -11.63 -1.10
C GLU A 276 27.08 -10.96 0.29
N CYS A 277 26.18 -9.99 0.54
CA CYS A 277 26.13 -9.21 1.79
C CYS A 277 27.45 -8.51 2.15
N SER A 278 28.32 -8.25 1.17
CA SER A 278 29.47 -7.37 1.35
C SER A 278 29.04 -5.93 1.04
N LYS A 279 29.49 -4.98 1.89
CA LYS A 279 29.30 -3.56 1.65
C LYS A 279 29.96 -3.24 0.31
N VAL A 280 29.19 -2.69 -0.62
CA VAL A 280 29.74 -2.29 -1.91
C VAL A 280 30.45 -0.96 -1.70
N ASP A 281 31.78 -0.96 -1.71
CA ASP A 281 32.54 0.27 -1.87
C ASP A 281 32.32 0.77 -3.30
N VAL A 282 31.78 1.98 -3.43
CA VAL A 282 31.61 2.71 -4.70
C VAL A 282 32.86 3.53 -4.98
#